data_AF-A0A6L9IQP1-F1
#
_entry.id   AF-A0A6L9IQP1-F1
#
_cell.length_a   1.000
_cell.length_b   1.000
_cell.length_c   1.000
_cell.angle_alpha   90.00
_cell.angle_beta   90.00
_cell.angle_gamma   90.00
#
_symmetry.space_group_name_H-M   'P 1'
#
loop_
_entity.id
_entity.type
_entity.pdbx_description
1 polymer ?
#
loop_
_entity_poly.entity_id
_entity_poly.type
_entity_poly.pdbx_seq_one_letter_code
_entity_poly.pdbx_strand_id
1 'polypeptide(L)'
;GLATLRPMMAGMPRAYSKFQNVPTHIVISGDEAAVVSHISAANAAGDPIEAEVMNYFRFENGKIAYMSNYHDSKPFEPFLNQQLD
;
A
#
# COMPACT_ATOMS: atom_id res chain seq x y z
N GLY A 1 9.37 11.67 0.63
CA GLY A 1 9.54 11.69 2.10
C GLY A 1 8.20 11.94 2.80
N LEU A 2 8.19 12.19 4.11
CA LEU A 2 6.94 12.38 4.89
C LEU A 2 6.02 13.47 4.35
N ALA A 3 6.57 14.57 3.84
CA ALA A 3 5.80 15.67 3.25
C ALA A 3 4.99 15.23 2.01
N THR A 4 5.50 14.25 1.25
CA THR A 4 4.79 13.64 0.11
C THR A 4 3.78 12.59 0.57
N LEU A 5 4.14 11.79 1.58
CA LEU A 5 3.30 10.70 2.05
C LEU A 5 2.01 11.19 2.72
N ARG A 6 2.09 12.28 3.50
CA ARG A 6 0.93 12.84 4.22
C ARG A 6 -0.26 13.18 3.30
N PRO A 7 -0.10 14.01 2.23
CA PRO A 7 -1.20 14.30 1.33
C PRO A 7 -1.68 13.07 0.56
N MET A 8 -0.79 12.12 0.20
CA MET A 8 -1.21 10.85 -0.41
C MET A 8 -2.14 10.06 0.52
N MET A 9 -1.79 9.95 1.80
CA MET A 9 -2.63 9.26 2.80
C MET A 9 -3.92 10.03 3.11
N ALA A 10 -3.92 11.36 3.00
CA ALA A 10 -5.15 12.15 3.13
C ALA A 10 -6.14 11.89 1.98
N GLY A 11 -5.65 11.51 0.79
CA GLY A 11 -6.49 11.18 -0.37
C GLY A 11 -7.07 9.75 -0.35
N MET A 12 -6.52 8.83 0.45
CA MET A 12 -6.93 7.42 0.51
C MET A 12 -8.44 7.22 0.73
N PRO A 13 -9.09 7.91 1.70
CA PRO A 13 -10.53 7.74 1.95
C PRO A 13 -11.44 8.16 0.78
N ARG A 14 -10.97 9.03 -0.12
CA ARG A 14 -11.70 9.40 -1.33
C ARG A 14 -11.46 8.41 -2.47
N ALA A 15 -10.27 7.82 -2.54
CA ALA A 15 -9.85 6.98 -3.65
C ALA A 15 -10.20 5.50 -3.49
N TYR A 16 -10.49 5.06 -2.25
CA TYR A 16 -10.97 3.72 -1.94
C TYR A 16 -12.25 3.80 -1.11
N SER A 17 -13.29 3.08 -1.52
CA SER A 17 -14.52 2.91 -0.70
C SER A 17 -14.31 1.88 0.43
N LYS A 18 -13.36 0.97 0.25
CA LYS A 18 -12.90 -0.02 1.23
C LYS A 18 -11.40 -0.23 1.04
N PHE A 19 -10.64 -0.34 2.13
CA PHE A 19 -9.24 -0.74 2.06
C PHE A 19 -8.85 -1.54 3.31
N GLN A 20 -8.33 -2.74 3.11
CA GLN A 20 -7.72 -3.57 4.14
C GLN A 20 -6.40 -4.13 3.62
N ASN A 21 -5.34 -4.02 4.40
CA ASN A 21 -4.05 -4.63 4.12
C ASN A 21 -3.64 -5.50 5.32
N VAL A 22 -3.62 -6.82 5.15
CA VAL A 22 -3.37 -7.78 6.24
C VAL A 22 -2.01 -8.43 6.03
N PRO A 23 -1.03 -8.20 6.92
CA PRO A 23 0.25 -8.89 6.88
C PRO A 23 0.08 -10.41 7.03
N THR A 24 0.71 -11.17 6.14
CA THR A 24 0.69 -12.65 6.13
C THR A 24 2.07 -13.23 6.44
N HIS A 25 3.14 -12.51 6.10
CA HIS A 25 4.51 -12.92 6.40
C HIS A 25 5.41 -11.72 6.65
N ILE A 26 6.26 -11.79 7.67
CA ILE A 26 7.17 -10.71 8.07
C ILE A 26 8.58 -11.27 8.19
N VAL A 27 9.52 -10.66 7.47
CA VAL A 27 10.95 -10.96 7.54
C VAL A 27 11.67 -9.71 8.02
N ILE A 28 12.57 -9.88 8.99
CA ILE A 28 13.40 -8.80 9.55
C ILE A 28 14.85 -9.25 9.52
N SER A 29 15.74 -8.40 9.02
CA SER A 29 17.18 -8.63 9.01
C SER A 29 17.91 -7.32 9.26
N GLY A 30 18.43 -7.15 10.49
CA GLY A 30 19.08 -5.91 10.90
C GLY A 30 18.13 -4.71 10.79
N ASP A 31 18.57 -3.67 10.08
CA ASP A 31 17.80 -2.44 9.84
C ASP A 31 16.90 -2.53 8.59
N GLU A 32 16.53 -3.74 8.16
CA GLU A 32 15.67 -3.96 7.00
C GLU A 32 14.50 -4.89 7.35
N ALA A 33 13.35 -4.67 6.71
CA ALA A 33 12.21 -5.57 6.80
C ALA A 33 11.48 -5.71 5.46
N ALA A 34 10.90 -6.88 5.26
CA ALA A 34 9.93 -7.14 4.20
C ALA A 34 8.64 -7.68 4.81
N VAL A 35 7.50 -7.18 4.34
CA VAL A 35 6.16 -7.58 4.79
C VAL A 35 5.37 -8.01 3.57
N VAL A 36 5.05 -9.29 3.48
CA VAL A 36 4.07 -9.83 2.53
C VAL A 36 2.69 -9.64 3.15
N SER A 37 1.75 -9.13 2.37
CA SER A 37 0.39 -8.87 2.81
C SER A 37 -0.63 -9.18 1.73
N HIS A 38 -1.84 -9.49 2.17
CA HIS A 38 -3.01 -9.57 1.33
C HIS A 38 -3.81 -8.27 1.41
N ILE A 39 -4.03 -7.62 0.27
CA ILE A 39 -4.90 -6.44 0.14
C ILE A 39 -6.27 -6.88 -0.36
N SER A 40 -7.31 -6.51 0.40
CA SER A 40 -8.71 -6.54 -0.02
C SER A 40 -9.27 -5.13 0.02
N ALA A 41 -9.55 -4.56 -1.14
CA ALA A 41 -9.96 -3.17 -1.31
C ALA A 41 -11.05 -3.01 -2.37
N ALA A 42 -11.54 -1.79 -2.52
CA ALA A 42 -12.41 -1.40 -3.62
C ALA A 42 -12.17 0.07 -4.01
N ASN A 43 -12.20 0.40 -5.30
CA ASN A 43 -12.06 1.78 -5.78
C ASN A 43 -13.21 2.67 -5.27
N ALA A 44 -13.24 3.96 -5.65
CA ALA A 44 -14.28 4.87 -5.21
C ALA A 44 -15.71 4.43 -5.61
N ALA A 45 -15.86 3.76 -6.75
CA ALA A 45 -17.14 3.24 -7.24
C ALA A 45 -17.56 1.90 -6.60
N GLY A 46 -16.66 1.25 -5.86
CA GLY A 46 -16.91 -0.04 -5.22
C GLY A 46 -16.39 -1.26 -6.02
N ASP A 47 -15.66 -1.04 -7.11
CA ASP A 47 -15.07 -2.15 -7.89
C ASP A 47 -13.95 -2.81 -7.08
N PRO A 48 -13.97 -4.15 -6.94
CA PRO A 48 -13.08 -4.87 -6.03
C PRO A 48 -11.64 -4.93 -6.53
N ILE A 49 -10.70 -4.92 -5.59
CA ILE A 49 -9.25 -5.07 -5.80
C ILE A 49 -8.75 -6.09 -4.79
N GLU A 50 -8.19 -7.18 -5.28
CA GLU A 50 -7.61 -8.26 -4.47
C GLU A 50 -6.19 -8.54 -4.95
N ALA A 51 -5.20 -8.35 -4.07
CA ALA A 51 -3.79 -8.43 -4.46
C ALA A 51 -2.88 -8.92 -3.33
N GLU A 52 -1.92 -9.77 -3.70
CA GLU A 52 -0.75 -10.04 -2.87
C GLU A 52 0.32 -8.98 -3.12
N VAL A 53 0.81 -8.38 -2.04
CA VAL A 53 1.79 -7.30 -2.09
C VAL A 53 2.95 -7.57 -1.14
N MET A 54 4.08 -6.93 -1.43
CA MET A 54 5.22 -6.89 -0.53
C MET A 54 5.68 -5.45 -0.31
N ASN A 55 5.75 -5.04 0.96
CA ASN A 55 6.37 -3.78 1.35
C ASN A 55 7.79 -4.04 1.87
N TYR A 56 8.80 -3.36 1.33
CA TYR A 56 10.16 -3.37 1.84
C TYR A 56 10.44 -2.07 2.58
N PHE A 57 11.14 -2.17 3.71
CA PHE A 57 11.49 -1.06 4.58
C PHE A 57 12.97 -1.08 4.93
N ARG A 58 13.58 0.10 5.02
CA ARG A 58 14.84 0.31 5.75
C ARG A 58 14.61 1.24 6.92
N PHE A 59 15.24 0.94 8.04
CA PHE A 59 15.14 1.70 9.28
C PHE A 59 16.42 2.49 9.54
N GLU A 60 16.27 3.69 10.08
CA GLU A 60 17.38 4.47 10.65
C GLU A 60 16.88 5.10 11.95
N ASN A 61 17.64 4.94 13.03
CA ASN A 61 17.28 5.47 14.35
C ASN A 61 15.84 5.09 14.80
N GLY A 62 15.46 3.82 14.55
CA GLY A 62 14.14 3.28 14.91
C GLY A 62 12.97 3.82 14.08
N LYS A 63 13.23 4.52 12.96
CA LYS A 63 12.19 5.06 12.06
C LYS A 63 12.34 4.49 10.66
N ILE A 64 11.24 4.35 9.93
CA ILE A 64 11.27 4.02 8.50
C ILE A 64 11.93 5.19 7.75
N ALA A 65 13.13 4.95 7.22
CA ALA A 65 13.88 5.92 6.42
C ALA A 65 13.61 5.73 4.91
N TYR A 66 13.30 4.51 4.49
CA TYR A 66 12.97 4.15 3.12
C TYR A 66 11.85 3.12 3.06
N MET A 67 11.02 3.22 2.02
CA MET A 67 10.00 2.23 1.70
C MET A 67 9.93 2.02 0.19
N SER A 68 9.73 0.77 -0.22
CA SER A 68 9.33 0.39 -1.59
C SER A 68 8.18 -0.61 -1.54
N ASN A 69 7.31 -0.60 -2.55
CA ASN A 69 6.16 -1.49 -2.65
C ASN A 69 6.24 -2.27 -3.96
N TYR A 70 6.02 -3.58 -3.87
CA TYR A 70 6.09 -4.51 -4.99
C TYR A 70 4.77 -5.28 -5.03
N HIS A 71 4.15 -5.32 -6.19
CA HIS A 71 2.88 -5.99 -6.43
C HIS A 71 2.69 -6.23 -7.93
N ASP A 72 1.81 -7.16 -8.29
CA ASP A 72 1.24 -7.19 -9.64
C ASP A 72 0.30 -5.98 -9.77
N SER A 73 0.52 -5.13 -10.77
CA SER A 73 -0.30 -3.93 -10.98
C SER A 73 -1.66 -4.23 -11.62
N LYS A 74 -1.83 -5.38 -12.28
CA LYS A 74 -3.07 -5.71 -12.99
C LYS A 74 -4.31 -5.69 -12.07
N PRO A 75 -4.30 -6.28 -10.86
CA PRO A 75 -5.41 -6.16 -9.91
C PRO A 75 -5.80 -4.72 -9.53
N PHE A 76 -4.88 -3.75 -9.69
CA PHE A 76 -5.12 -2.34 -9.35
C PHE A 76 -5.70 -1.52 -10.51
N GLU A 77 -5.96 -2.12 -11.68
CA GLU A 77 -6.62 -1.44 -12.81
C GLU A 77 -7.89 -0.66 -12.42
N PRO A 78 -8.80 -1.18 -11.56
CA PRO A 78 -9.98 -0.41 -11.13
C PRO A 78 -9.63 0.88 -10.41
N PHE A 79 -8.51 0.90 -9.67
CA PHE A 79 -8.01 2.09 -9.01
C PHE A 79 -7.30 3.04 -9.99
N LEU A 80 -6.51 2.49 -10.91
CA LEU A 80 -5.70 3.27 -11.86
C LEU A 80 -6.55 3.96 -12.94
N ASN A 81 -7.68 3.36 -13.30
CA ASN A 81 -8.56 3.85 -14.36
C ASN A 81 -9.74 4.69 -13.83
N GLN A 82 -9.89 4.85 -12.51
CA GLN A 82 -10.99 5.63 -11.95
C GLN A 82 -10.79 7.12 -12.19
N GLN A 83 -11.88 7.82 -12.49
CA GLN A 83 -11.91 9.28 -12.52
C GLN A 83 -12.61 9.75 -11.25
N LEU A 84 -11.94 10.63 -10.50
CA LEU A 84 -12.50 11.24 -9.31
C LEU A 84 -12.97 12.64 -9.68
N ASP A 85 -14.28 12.79 -9.86
CA ASP A 85 -14.98 14.06 -10.12
C ASP A 85 -14.58 15.15 -9.11
#